data_AF-A0A962VYL3-F1
#
_entry.id   AF-A0A962VYL3-F1
#
_cell.length_a   1.000
_cell.length_b   1.000
_cell.length_c   1.000
_cell.angle_alpha   90.00
_cell.angle_beta   90.00
_cell.angle_gamma   90.00
#
_symmetry.space_group_name_H-M   'P 1'
#
loop_
_entity.id
_entity.type
_entity.pdbx_description
1 polymer ?
#
loop_
_entity_poly.entity_id
_entity_poly.type
_entity_poly.pdbx_seq_one_letter_code
_entity_poly.pdbx_strand_id
1 'polypeptide(L)'
;MSIPDDDTLQQDLLVFLAGEPDNRSDVHRVYEQLALLHPEVTEAEKTEKYKNSASHWANRVQFARLHLANSGLLYKANAVKDAPRSVWKLTPAGVERGLELANKTLLHSIPEGLILSVRQDLEGIQAEEEMLEGGKSVRLVSYYERNPKLRAAAIFHHGTSCKACGFNFMEKYGKHGKDYIEVHHLIAISTMIDPGAIDPKTDMTVLCSNCHRMIHRKRDKPLSLNQLEILLQ
;
A
#
# COMPACT_ATOMS: atom_id res chain seq x y z
N MET A 1 17.40 23.45 13.95
CA MET A 1 16.31 22.80 14.70
C MET A 1 16.29 21.36 14.24
N SER A 2 16.22 20.41 15.16
CA SER A 2 16.22 18.97 14.82
C SER A 2 14.82 18.47 14.43
N ILE A 3 13.79 19.30 14.59
CA ILE A 3 12.42 18.95 14.21
C ILE A 3 12.21 19.11 12.70
N PRO A 4 11.55 18.15 12.04
CA PRO A 4 11.15 18.24 10.63
C PRO A 4 10.31 19.49 10.33
N ASP A 5 10.33 19.88 9.06
CA ASP A 5 9.48 20.96 8.55
C ASP A 5 7.99 20.57 8.55
N ASP A 6 7.13 21.58 8.33
CA ASP A 6 5.68 21.42 8.40
C ASP A 6 5.14 20.49 7.29
N ASP A 7 5.72 20.48 6.10
CA ASP A 7 5.21 19.68 4.98
C ASP A 7 5.53 18.20 5.19
N THR A 8 6.72 17.90 5.72
CA THR A 8 7.11 16.55 6.13
C THR A 8 6.15 16.01 7.19
N LEU A 9 5.93 16.74 8.29
CA LEU A 9 5.03 16.32 9.36
C LEU A 9 3.58 16.14 8.90
N GLN A 10 3.12 16.96 7.95
CA GLN A 10 1.79 16.80 7.36
C GLN A 10 1.68 15.50 6.56
N GLN A 11 2.69 15.17 5.74
CA GLN A 11 2.70 13.94 4.95
C GLN A 11 2.77 12.71 5.85
N ASP A 12 3.65 12.72 6.85
CA ASP A 12 3.79 11.60 7.79
C ASP A 12 2.51 11.37 8.59
N LEU A 13 1.83 12.45 9.00
CA LEU A 13 0.54 12.35 9.68
C LEU A 13 -0.56 11.76 8.79
N LEU A 14 -0.61 12.14 7.51
CA LEU A 14 -1.57 11.59 6.55
C LEU A 14 -1.32 10.09 6.29
N VAL A 15 -0.06 9.72 6.02
CA VAL A 15 0.35 8.33 5.78
C VAL A 15 0.06 7.47 7.00
N PHE A 16 0.44 7.95 8.19
CA PHE A 16 0.17 7.23 9.44
C PHE A 16 -1.32 6.99 9.64
N LEU A 17 -2.15 8.05 9.61
CA LEU A 17 -3.58 7.92 9.87
C LEU A 17 -4.30 7.11 8.78
N ALA A 18 -3.85 7.11 7.53
CA ALA A 18 -4.42 6.29 6.46
C ALA A 18 -4.14 4.78 6.66
N GLY A 19 -3.07 4.44 7.36
CA GLY A 19 -2.75 3.06 7.75
C GLY A 19 -3.47 2.57 9.01
N GLU A 20 -4.24 3.43 9.68
CA GLU A 20 -4.89 3.10 10.94
C GLU A 20 -6.32 2.58 10.76
N PRO A 21 -6.81 1.70 11.65
CA PRO A 21 -8.21 1.30 11.67
C PRO A 21 -9.15 2.50 11.72
N ASP A 22 -10.19 2.50 10.87
CA ASP A 22 -11.14 3.60 10.68
C ASP A 22 -10.51 4.96 10.28
N ASN A 23 -9.26 4.96 9.82
CA ASN A 23 -8.46 6.13 9.46
C ASN A 23 -8.35 7.17 10.60
N ARG A 24 -8.20 6.67 11.84
CA ARG A 24 -8.14 7.50 13.05
C ARG A 24 -7.16 6.94 14.08
N SER A 25 -6.63 7.83 14.91
CA SER A 25 -5.80 7.46 16.05
C SER A 25 -5.92 8.48 17.18
N ASP A 26 -5.57 8.08 18.40
CA ASP A 26 -5.46 9.00 19.52
C ASP A 26 -4.19 9.85 19.43
N VAL A 27 -4.26 11.05 19.99
CA VAL A 27 -3.21 12.07 19.87
C VAL A 27 -1.88 11.64 20.50
N HIS A 28 -1.90 10.83 21.56
CA HIS A 28 -0.66 10.39 22.20
C HIS A 28 0.06 9.39 21.31
N ARG A 29 -0.67 8.41 20.77
CA ARG A 29 -0.13 7.46 19.81
C ARG A 29 0.39 8.14 18.54
N VAL A 30 -0.30 9.17 18.04
CA VAL A 30 0.20 9.98 16.92
C VAL A 30 1.57 10.58 17.24
N TYR A 31 1.74 11.21 18.42
CA TYR A 31 3.02 11.80 18.79
C TYR A 31 4.14 10.77 18.91
N GLU A 32 3.85 9.60 19.49
CA GLU A 32 4.82 8.51 19.64
C GLU A 32 5.24 7.95 18.28
N GLN A 33 4.28 7.64 17.42
CA GLN A 33 4.56 6.98 16.14
C GLN A 33 5.28 7.89 15.15
N LEU A 34 4.89 9.17 15.06
CA LEU A 34 5.63 10.12 14.22
C LEU A 34 7.04 10.37 14.77
N ALA A 35 7.25 10.36 16.10
CA ALA A 35 8.59 10.53 16.66
C ALA A 35 9.54 9.37 16.31
N LEU A 36 9.02 8.16 16.08
CA LEU A 36 9.83 7.03 15.62
C LEU A 36 10.34 7.21 14.18
N LEU A 37 9.64 7.98 13.35
CA LEU A 37 10.05 8.31 11.98
C LEU A 37 11.17 9.36 11.95
N HIS A 38 11.34 10.11 13.04
CA HIS A 38 12.28 11.22 13.14
C HIS A 38 13.24 11.03 14.33
N PRO A 39 14.21 10.09 14.21
CA PRO A 39 15.18 9.80 15.27
C PRO A 39 16.07 11.00 15.63
N GLU A 40 16.14 12.02 14.77
CA GLU A 40 16.81 13.28 15.01
C GLU A 40 16.15 14.15 16.10
N VAL A 41 14.86 13.93 16.41
CA VAL A 41 14.14 14.68 17.45
C VAL A 41 14.63 14.22 18.82
N THR A 42 15.12 15.18 19.61
CA THR A 42 15.71 14.91 20.93
C THR A 42 14.64 14.61 22.00
N GLU A 43 15.01 13.90 23.06
CA GLU A 43 14.08 13.63 24.18
C GLU A 43 13.58 14.91 24.84
N ALA A 44 14.44 15.93 24.99
CA ALA A 44 14.02 17.23 25.51
C ALA A 44 12.92 17.87 24.65
N GLU A 45 13.05 17.83 23.32
CA GLU A 45 12.02 18.35 22.41
C GLU A 45 10.69 17.57 22.48
N LYS A 46 10.74 16.27 22.82
CA LYS A 46 9.56 15.40 23.00
C LYS A 46 8.86 15.65 24.33
N THR A 47 9.60 15.87 25.42
CA THR A 47 9.04 15.83 26.78
C THR A 47 8.97 17.19 27.49
N GLU A 48 9.91 18.10 27.24
CA GLU A 48 9.97 19.36 27.98
C GLU A 48 8.88 20.32 27.50
N LYS A 49 8.18 20.96 28.44
CA LYS A 49 7.16 21.95 28.11
C LYS A 49 7.80 23.13 27.39
N TYR A 50 7.23 23.50 26.25
CA TYR A 50 7.63 24.71 25.56
C TYR A 50 6.84 25.89 26.11
N LYS A 51 7.49 26.75 26.90
CA LYS A 51 6.85 27.88 27.61
C LYS A 51 5.68 27.35 28.46
N ASN A 52 4.49 27.90 28.29
CA ASN A 52 3.27 27.48 29.00
C ASN A 52 2.43 26.46 28.19
N SER A 53 3.00 25.85 27.15
CA SER A 53 2.31 24.91 26.25
C SER A 53 2.78 23.47 26.43
N ALA A 54 2.28 22.58 25.58
CA ALA A 54 2.82 21.25 25.37
C ALA A 54 4.30 21.31 24.90
N SER A 55 4.92 20.14 24.73
CA SER A 55 6.31 20.06 24.27
C SER A 55 6.50 20.64 22.87
N HIS A 56 7.75 20.96 22.51
CA HIS A 56 8.06 21.52 21.19
C HIS A 56 7.58 20.57 20.08
N TRP A 57 7.85 19.26 20.22
CA TRP A 57 7.33 18.21 19.35
C TRP A 57 5.80 18.22 19.25
N ALA A 58 5.10 18.15 20.39
CA ALA A 58 3.64 18.09 20.40
C ALA A 58 3.00 19.33 19.76
N ASN A 59 3.58 20.52 19.95
CA ASN A 59 3.10 21.73 19.31
C ASN A 59 3.26 21.65 17.78
N ARG A 60 4.41 21.17 17.30
CA ARG A 60 4.70 21.06 15.85
C ARG A 60 3.75 20.09 15.15
N VAL A 61 3.51 18.92 15.75
CA VAL A 61 2.52 17.96 15.23
C VAL A 61 1.09 18.55 15.27
N GLN A 62 0.74 19.32 16.30
CA GLN A 62 -0.56 20.01 16.33
C GLN A 62 -0.71 21.09 15.24
N PHE A 63 0.36 21.81 14.89
CA PHE A 63 0.33 22.75 13.77
C PHE A 63 0.13 22.04 12.43
N ALA A 64 0.83 20.94 12.18
CA ALA A 64 0.61 20.11 10.99
C ALA A 64 -0.86 19.64 10.92
N ARG A 65 -1.40 19.13 12.03
CA ARG A 65 -2.82 18.74 12.14
C ARG A 65 -3.76 19.91 11.85
N LEU A 66 -3.48 21.11 12.35
CA LEU A 66 -4.31 22.28 12.11
C LEU A 66 -4.34 22.65 10.63
N HIS A 67 -3.19 22.59 9.95
CA HIS A 67 -3.11 22.85 8.51
C HIS A 67 -3.96 21.85 7.72
N LEU A 68 -3.82 20.56 7.99
CA LEU A 68 -4.60 19.52 7.33
C LEU A 68 -6.11 19.62 7.61
N ALA A 69 -6.50 20.05 8.81
CA ALA A 69 -7.91 20.28 9.13
C ALA A 69 -8.48 21.51 8.39
N ASN A 70 -7.65 22.53 8.15
CA ASN A 70 -8.04 23.72 7.39
C ASN A 70 -8.11 23.45 5.88
N SER A 71 -7.26 22.55 5.36
CA SER A 71 -7.32 22.09 3.97
C SER A 71 -8.41 21.03 3.71
N GLY A 72 -9.11 20.57 4.75
CA GLY A 72 -10.22 19.62 4.64
C GLY A 72 -9.80 18.15 4.55
N LEU A 73 -8.52 17.84 4.80
CA LEU A 73 -8.00 16.46 4.81
C LEU A 73 -8.20 15.77 6.18
N LEU A 74 -8.30 16.54 7.27
CA LEU A 74 -8.70 16.04 8.58
C LEU A 74 -10.03 16.65 9.02
N TYR A 75 -10.82 15.88 9.77
CA TYR A 75 -11.97 16.44 10.47
C TYR A 75 -11.53 17.43 11.56
N LYS A 76 -12.26 18.55 11.67
CA LYS A 76 -12.12 19.46 12.81
C LYS A 76 -12.54 18.75 14.10
N ALA A 77 -11.99 19.20 15.22
CA ALA A 77 -12.26 18.56 16.51
C ALA A 77 -13.77 18.65 16.81
N ASN A 78 -14.36 17.56 17.32
CA ASN A 78 -15.80 17.43 17.59
C ASN A 78 -16.72 17.52 16.34
N ALA A 79 -16.18 17.50 15.11
CA ALA A 79 -17.00 17.51 13.90
C ALA A 79 -17.67 16.15 13.62
N VAL A 80 -17.17 15.07 14.23
CA VAL A 80 -17.70 13.72 14.09
C VAL A 80 -18.13 13.23 15.48
N LYS A 81 -19.36 12.73 15.60
CA LYS A 81 -19.93 12.28 16.89
C LYS A 81 -19.08 11.22 17.59
N ASP A 82 -18.36 10.41 16.82
CA ASP A 82 -17.59 9.26 17.31
C ASP A 82 -16.08 9.55 17.43
N ALA A 83 -15.65 10.81 17.32
CA ALA A 83 -14.25 11.24 17.46
C ALA A 83 -14.13 12.34 18.54
N PRO A 84 -13.79 11.99 19.80
CA PRO A 84 -13.52 12.98 20.84
C PRO A 84 -12.31 13.86 20.49
N ARG A 85 -12.12 14.98 21.19
CA ARG A 85 -11.00 15.92 20.92
C ARG A 85 -9.61 15.27 20.85
N SER A 86 -9.41 14.18 21.58
CA SER A 86 -8.15 13.43 21.63
C SER A 86 -7.98 12.45 20.47
N VAL A 87 -8.96 12.29 19.59
CA VAL A 87 -8.92 11.38 18.43
C VAL A 87 -8.94 12.18 17.14
N TRP A 88 -7.95 11.94 16.29
CA TRP A 88 -7.83 12.59 14.99
C TRP A 88 -8.23 11.63 13.89
N LYS A 89 -9.03 12.11 12.93
CA LYS A 89 -9.62 11.28 11.87
C LYS A 89 -9.50 11.97 10.52
N LEU A 90 -9.12 11.20 9.49
CA LEU A 90 -9.08 11.66 8.11
C LEU A 90 -10.50 11.82 7.53
N THR A 91 -10.67 12.79 6.65
CA THR A 91 -11.81 12.84 5.72
C THR A 91 -11.57 11.87 4.56
N PRO A 92 -12.58 11.53 3.73
CA PRO A 92 -12.35 10.70 2.54
C PRO A 92 -11.21 11.22 1.64
N ALA A 93 -11.13 12.53 1.42
CA ALA A 93 -10.05 13.16 0.66
C ALA A 93 -8.69 13.04 1.37
N GLY A 94 -8.67 13.10 2.71
CA GLY A 94 -7.47 12.84 3.51
C GLY A 94 -6.98 11.40 3.39
N VAL A 95 -7.88 10.43 3.37
CA VAL A 95 -7.56 9.01 3.16
C VAL A 95 -6.94 8.81 1.79
N GLU A 96 -7.58 9.31 0.74
CA GLU A 96 -7.06 9.23 -0.64
C GLU A 96 -5.64 9.81 -0.73
N ARG A 97 -5.42 11.01 -0.18
CA ARG A 97 -4.10 11.64 -0.19
C ARG A 97 -3.05 10.88 0.64
N GLY A 98 -3.44 10.35 1.80
CA GLY A 98 -2.55 9.56 2.66
C GLY A 98 -2.12 8.25 1.97
N LEU A 99 -3.06 7.56 1.31
CA LEU A 99 -2.76 6.36 0.53
C LEU A 99 -1.88 6.67 -0.69
N GLU A 100 -2.12 7.78 -1.40
CA GLU A 100 -1.28 8.23 -2.51
C GLU A 100 0.18 8.45 -2.06
N LEU A 101 0.37 9.14 -0.93
CA LEU A 101 1.69 9.39 -0.35
C LEU A 101 2.36 8.08 0.10
N ALA A 102 1.60 7.20 0.76
CA ALA A 102 2.09 5.89 1.20
C ALA A 102 2.58 5.05 0.00
N ASN A 103 1.77 5.01 -1.06
CA ASN A 103 2.11 4.35 -2.31
C ASN A 103 3.35 4.97 -2.97
N LYS A 104 3.47 6.30 -3.00
CA LYS A 104 4.65 6.97 -3.56
C LYS A 104 5.92 6.61 -2.78
N THR A 105 5.89 6.67 -1.46
CA THR A 105 7.02 6.28 -0.60
C THR A 105 7.38 4.81 -0.79
N LEU A 106 6.36 3.94 -0.83
CA LEU A 106 6.55 2.52 -1.11
C LEU A 106 7.26 2.30 -2.45
N LEU A 107 6.83 2.98 -3.51
CA LEU A 107 7.43 2.84 -4.83
C LEU A 107 8.90 3.27 -4.89
N HIS A 108 9.32 4.20 -4.03
CA HIS A 108 10.72 4.61 -3.92
C HIS A 108 11.56 3.61 -3.12
N SER A 109 10.95 2.77 -2.30
CA SER A 109 11.62 1.73 -1.50
C SER A 109 11.86 0.41 -2.25
N ILE A 110 11.23 0.23 -3.40
CA ILE A 110 11.35 -0.98 -4.22
C ILE A 110 12.71 -0.98 -4.92
N PRO A 111 13.53 -2.04 -4.78
CA PRO A 111 14.81 -2.14 -5.49
C PRO A 111 14.63 -2.07 -7.01
N GLU A 112 15.45 -1.26 -7.70
CA GLU A 112 15.40 -1.12 -9.16
C GLU A 112 15.55 -2.48 -9.89
N GLY A 113 16.35 -3.40 -9.33
CA GLY A 113 16.52 -4.75 -9.87
C GLY A 113 15.21 -5.55 -9.93
N LEU A 114 14.32 -5.39 -8.94
CA LEU A 114 13.01 -6.04 -8.93
C LEU A 114 12.09 -5.43 -10.00
N ILE A 115 12.11 -4.10 -10.15
CA ILE A 115 11.35 -3.40 -11.21
C ILE A 115 11.80 -3.88 -12.59
N LEU A 116 13.10 -4.07 -12.79
CA LEU A 116 13.66 -4.58 -14.04
C LEU A 116 13.18 -6.01 -14.33
N SER A 117 13.28 -6.91 -13.34
CA SER A 117 12.77 -8.29 -13.45
C SER A 117 11.29 -8.29 -13.84
N VAL A 118 10.50 -7.41 -13.22
CA VAL A 118 9.07 -7.31 -13.50
C VAL A 118 8.79 -6.88 -14.94
N ARG A 119 9.58 -5.97 -15.49
CA ARG A 119 9.43 -5.56 -16.89
C ARG A 119 9.75 -6.70 -17.84
N GLN A 120 10.80 -7.46 -17.57
CA GLN A 120 11.18 -8.63 -18.37
C GLN A 120 10.08 -9.69 -18.38
N ASP A 121 9.45 -9.96 -17.23
CA ASP A 121 8.31 -10.89 -17.16
C ASP A 121 7.15 -10.44 -18.06
N LEU A 122 6.81 -9.14 -18.01
CA LEU A 122 5.74 -8.55 -18.82
C LEU A 122 6.05 -8.59 -20.33
N GLU A 123 7.30 -8.34 -20.70
CA GLU A 123 7.78 -8.47 -22.08
C GLU A 123 7.69 -9.93 -22.56
N GLY A 124 8.05 -10.90 -21.71
CA GLY A 124 7.92 -12.33 -22.01
C GLY A 124 6.48 -12.77 -22.27
N ILE A 125 5.53 -12.31 -21.43
CA ILE A 125 4.10 -12.57 -21.61
C ILE A 125 3.60 -11.99 -22.95
N GLN A 126 4.00 -10.75 -23.27
CA GLN A 126 3.59 -10.11 -24.52
C GLN A 126 4.16 -10.84 -25.76
N ALA A 127 5.40 -11.31 -25.71
CA ALA A 127 6.00 -12.08 -26.79
C ALA A 127 5.27 -13.41 -27.05
N GLU A 128 4.81 -14.10 -26.00
CA GLU A 128 4.00 -15.32 -26.13
C GLU A 128 2.63 -15.04 -26.80
N GLU A 129 1.99 -13.92 -26.46
CA GLU A 129 0.73 -13.50 -27.08
C GLU A 129 0.86 -13.20 -28.59
N GLU A 130 2.02 -12.69 -29.01
CA GLU A 130 2.32 -12.40 -30.42
C GLU A 130 2.62 -13.66 -31.25
N MET A 131 2.92 -14.80 -30.60
CA MET A 131 3.32 -16.06 -31.24
C MET A 131 2.19 -17.09 -31.42
N LEU A 132 0.93 -16.74 -31.13
CA LEU A 132 -0.21 -17.67 -31.24
C LEU A 132 -0.65 -17.93 -32.70
N GLU A 133 -0.76 -19.22 -33.06
CA GLU A 133 -1.41 -19.70 -34.29
C GLU A 133 -2.86 -19.21 -34.38
N GLY A 134 -3.15 -18.33 -35.35
CA GLY A 134 -4.50 -18.05 -35.81
C GLY A 134 -5.24 -16.93 -35.07
N GLY A 135 -4.89 -15.68 -35.41
CA GLY A 135 -5.79 -14.53 -35.29
C GLY A 135 -5.70 -13.79 -33.96
N LYS A 136 -5.48 -12.47 -34.04
CA LYS A 136 -5.38 -11.54 -32.91
C LYS A 136 -6.58 -11.65 -31.97
N SER A 137 -6.45 -12.47 -30.94
CA SER A 137 -7.29 -12.40 -29.74
C SER A 137 -6.79 -11.21 -28.93
N VAL A 138 -7.34 -10.02 -29.20
CA VAL A 138 -7.23 -8.89 -28.28
C VAL A 138 -8.04 -9.26 -27.04
N ARG A 139 -7.42 -10.01 -26.12
CA ARG A 139 -7.85 -9.99 -24.74
C ARG A 139 -7.38 -8.64 -24.21
N LEU A 140 -8.33 -7.80 -23.84
CA LEU A 140 -8.09 -6.66 -22.96
C LEU A 140 -7.54 -7.22 -21.64
N VAL A 141 -6.25 -7.58 -21.60
CA VAL A 141 -5.48 -7.74 -20.37
C VAL A 141 -5.49 -6.35 -19.75
N SER A 142 -6.26 -6.21 -18.69
CA SER A 142 -6.53 -4.95 -18.01
C SER A 142 -5.24 -4.15 -17.86
N TYR A 143 -5.23 -2.92 -18.37
CA TYR A 143 -4.10 -1.97 -18.32
C TYR A 143 -3.43 -1.87 -16.94
N TYR A 144 -4.15 -2.21 -15.87
CA TYR A 144 -3.73 -2.21 -14.47
C TYR A 144 -2.93 -3.45 -14.02
N GLU A 145 -3.17 -4.64 -14.58
CA GLU A 145 -2.31 -5.83 -14.33
C GLU A 145 -0.89 -5.64 -14.87
N ARG A 146 -0.71 -4.62 -15.73
CA ARG A 146 0.55 -4.28 -16.38
C ARG A 146 1.30 -3.13 -15.73
N ASN A 147 0.82 -2.54 -14.64
CA ASN A 147 1.58 -1.48 -13.97
C ASN A 147 2.81 -2.12 -13.27
N PRO A 148 4.03 -1.98 -13.81
CA PRO A 148 5.20 -2.68 -13.30
C PRO A 148 5.52 -2.28 -11.86
N LYS A 149 5.14 -1.05 -11.50
CA LYS A 149 5.34 -0.49 -10.16
C LYS A 149 4.43 -1.16 -9.13
N LEU A 150 3.14 -1.32 -9.44
CA LEU A 150 2.20 -2.02 -8.55
C LEU A 150 2.55 -3.50 -8.40
N ARG A 151 2.92 -4.17 -9.51
CA ARG A 151 3.40 -5.56 -9.45
C ARG A 151 4.64 -5.69 -8.58
N ALA A 152 5.66 -4.84 -8.78
CA ALA A 152 6.87 -4.86 -7.97
C ALA A 152 6.57 -4.59 -6.49
N ALA A 153 5.65 -3.68 -6.19
CA ALA A 153 5.22 -3.37 -4.83
C ALA A 153 4.54 -4.56 -4.14
N ALA A 154 3.67 -5.28 -4.86
CA ALA A 154 3.03 -6.49 -4.36
C ALA A 154 4.06 -7.59 -4.05
N ILE A 155 5.00 -7.83 -4.97
CA ILE A 155 6.07 -8.82 -4.75
C ILE A 155 6.95 -8.41 -3.57
N PHE A 156 7.27 -7.12 -3.43
CA PHE A 156 8.04 -6.61 -2.31
C PHE A 156 7.36 -6.88 -0.95
N HIS A 157 6.04 -6.69 -0.87
CA HIS A 157 5.29 -6.93 0.37
C HIS A 157 5.03 -8.40 0.67
N HIS A 158 4.69 -9.18 -0.35
CA HIS A 158 4.17 -10.53 -0.16
C HIS A 158 5.24 -11.62 -0.35
N GLY A 159 6.37 -11.28 -0.98
CA GLY A 159 7.42 -12.20 -1.39
C GLY A 159 7.08 -12.95 -2.68
N THR A 160 7.79 -14.04 -2.93
CA THR A 160 7.69 -14.84 -4.18
C THR A 160 7.17 -16.26 -3.95
N SER A 161 6.70 -16.57 -2.74
CA SER A 161 6.08 -17.85 -2.42
C SER A 161 4.56 -17.74 -2.53
N CYS A 162 3.95 -18.65 -3.29
CA CYS A 162 2.50 -18.69 -3.51
C CYS A 162 1.74 -18.72 -2.18
N LYS A 163 0.81 -17.78 -1.97
CA LYS A 163 0.02 -17.74 -0.72
C LYS A 163 -0.94 -18.91 -0.58
N ALA A 164 -1.38 -19.54 -1.68
CA ALA A 164 -2.29 -20.68 -1.63
C ALA A 164 -1.58 -22.03 -1.37
N CYS A 165 -0.47 -22.32 -2.08
CA CYS A 165 0.16 -23.65 -2.07
C CYS A 165 1.62 -23.66 -1.61
N GLY A 166 2.20 -22.50 -1.29
CA GLY A 166 3.60 -22.37 -0.87
C GLY A 166 4.64 -22.52 -1.98
N PHE A 167 4.25 -22.85 -3.23
CA PHE A 167 5.19 -23.01 -4.34
C PHE A 167 6.04 -21.75 -4.56
N ASN A 168 7.35 -21.93 -4.71
CA ASN A 168 8.32 -20.87 -4.97
C ASN A 168 9.15 -21.21 -6.21
N PHE A 169 9.18 -20.29 -7.19
CA PHE A 169 9.87 -20.52 -8.47
C PHE A 169 11.40 -20.54 -8.31
N MET A 170 11.97 -19.73 -7.41
CA MET A 170 13.40 -19.74 -7.15
C MET A 170 13.85 -21.05 -6.52
N GLU A 171 13.08 -21.58 -5.57
CA GLU A 171 13.38 -22.87 -4.94
C GLU A 171 13.32 -24.02 -5.95
N LYS A 172 12.33 -23.99 -6.87
CA LYS A 172 12.14 -25.08 -7.84
C LYS A 172 13.02 -24.99 -9.08
N TYR A 173 13.24 -23.78 -9.61
CA TYR A 173 13.91 -23.52 -10.89
C TYR A 173 15.25 -22.78 -10.74
N GLY A 174 15.70 -22.53 -9.51
CA GLY A 174 16.95 -21.82 -9.24
C GLY A 174 16.89 -20.37 -9.71
N LYS A 175 18.02 -19.86 -10.22
CA LYS A 175 18.16 -18.46 -10.64
C LYS A 175 17.15 -18.02 -11.71
N HIS A 176 16.64 -18.96 -12.51
CA HIS A 176 15.66 -18.65 -13.55
C HIS A 176 14.29 -18.26 -12.98
N GLY A 177 13.95 -18.77 -11.79
CA GLY A 177 12.71 -18.43 -11.08
C GLY A 177 12.89 -17.32 -10.05
N LYS A 178 14.04 -16.64 -10.01
CA LYS A 178 14.31 -15.58 -9.05
C LYS A 178 13.32 -14.43 -9.28
N ASP A 179 12.77 -13.90 -8.18
CA ASP A 179 11.85 -12.75 -8.16
C ASP A 179 10.54 -12.95 -8.96
N TYR A 180 10.29 -14.17 -9.47
CA TYR A 180 9.11 -14.49 -10.27
C TYR A 180 7.96 -15.07 -9.45
N ILE A 181 6.80 -14.42 -9.57
CA ILE A 181 5.49 -14.90 -9.10
C ILE A 181 4.39 -14.12 -9.83
N GLU A 182 3.16 -14.63 -9.87
CA GLU A 182 2.03 -13.89 -10.44
C GLU A 182 1.31 -13.09 -9.35
N VAL A 183 0.96 -11.84 -9.65
CA VAL A 183 0.21 -10.97 -8.74
C VAL A 183 -1.27 -11.05 -9.06
N HIS A 184 -2.09 -11.22 -8.03
CA HIS A 184 -3.54 -11.37 -8.13
C HIS A 184 -4.25 -10.30 -7.31
N HIS A 185 -5.26 -9.65 -7.87
CA HIS A 185 -6.10 -8.69 -7.15
C HIS A 185 -7.20 -9.42 -6.38
N LEU A 186 -7.34 -9.13 -5.08
CA LEU A 186 -8.35 -9.75 -4.21
C LEU A 186 -9.77 -9.22 -4.49
N ILE A 187 -9.88 -7.98 -4.98
CA ILE A 187 -11.12 -7.37 -5.44
C ILE A 187 -11.06 -7.24 -6.96
N ALA A 188 -12.13 -7.62 -7.66
CA ALA A 188 -12.18 -7.51 -9.11
C ALA A 188 -12.09 -6.04 -9.54
N ILE A 189 -11.13 -5.72 -10.40
CA ILE A 189 -10.90 -4.34 -10.89
C ILE A 189 -12.16 -3.77 -11.55
N SER A 190 -12.94 -4.60 -12.24
CA SER A 190 -14.21 -4.18 -12.88
C SER A 190 -15.26 -3.68 -11.89
N THR A 191 -15.10 -3.98 -10.60
CA THR A 191 -16.00 -3.53 -9.52
C THR A 191 -15.43 -2.35 -8.72
N MET A 192 -14.20 -1.92 -9.00
CA MET A 192 -13.59 -0.78 -8.31
C MET A 192 -14.09 0.54 -8.90
N ILE A 193 -14.51 1.45 -8.04
CA ILE A 193 -15.00 2.80 -8.40
C ILE A 193 -13.83 3.70 -8.83
N ASP A 194 -12.64 3.48 -8.25
CA ASP A 194 -11.39 4.18 -8.62
C ASP A 194 -10.19 3.21 -8.60
N PRO A 195 -9.70 2.77 -9.78
CA PRO A 195 -8.51 1.92 -9.91
C PRO A 195 -7.19 2.57 -9.44
N GLY A 196 -7.16 3.88 -9.20
CA GLY A 196 -5.97 4.60 -8.74
C GLY A 196 -5.62 4.39 -7.26
N ALA A 197 -6.59 3.90 -6.47
CA ALA A 197 -6.47 3.75 -5.01
C ALA A 197 -6.08 2.33 -4.55
N ILE A 198 -5.51 1.50 -5.43
CA ILE A 198 -5.11 0.12 -5.09
C ILE A 198 -3.92 0.16 -4.12
N ASP A 199 -4.06 -0.48 -2.96
CA ASP A 199 -2.97 -0.74 -2.02
C ASP A 199 -2.37 -2.14 -2.31
N PRO A 200 -1.10 -2.22 -2.78
CA PRO A 200 -0.46 -3.50 -3.07
C PRO A 200 -0.34 -4.48 -1.90
N LYS A 201 -0.36 -3.96 -0.67
CA LYS A 201 -0.24 -4.76 0.55
C LYS A 201 -1.57 -5.42 0.93
N THR A 202 -2.69 -4.73 0.74
CA THR A 202 -4.00 -5.21 1.21
C THR A 202 -4.92 -5.69 0.11
N ASP A 203 -4.80 -5.14 -1.10
CA ASP A 203 -5.74 -5.42 -2.20
C ASP A 203 -5.19 -6.43 -3.21
N MET A 204 -3.93 -6.82 -3.05
CA MET A 204 -3.25 -7.80 -3.91
C MET A 204 -2.63 -8.92 -3.09
N THR A 205 -2.42 -10.06 -3.75
CA THR A 205 -1.71 -11.23 -3.24
C THR A 205 -0.81 -11.83 -4.32
N VAL A 206 -0.02 -12.84 -3.98
CA VAL A 206 0.91 -13.51 -4.91
C VAL A 206 0.59 -15.01 -5.01
N LEU A 207 0.53 -15.50 -6.24
CA LEU A 207 0.15 -16.88 -6.57
C LEU A 207 1.10 -17.45 -7.62
N CYS A 208 1.32 -18.77 -7.58
CA CYS A 208 1.99 -19.43 -8.69
C CYS A 208 1.07 -19.53 -9.91
N SER A 209 1.64 -19.70 -11.09
CA SER A 209 0.90 -19.79 -12.35
C SER A 209 -0.22 -20.81 -12.36
N ASN A 210 -0.04 -21.94 -11.65
CA ASN A 210 -1.08 -22.95 -11.52
C ASN A 210 -2.25 -22.46 -10.65
N CYS A 211 -1.96 -21.94 -9.45
CA CYS A 211 -2.97 -21.44 -8.52
C CYS A 211 -3.72 -20.23 -9.09
N HIS A 212 -3.01 -19.29 -9.70
CA HIS A 212 -3.63 -18.11 -10.31
C HIS A 212 -4.60 -18.51 -11.43
N ARG A 213 -4.20 -19.47 -12.28
CA ARG A 213 -5.05 -20.02 -13.33
C ARG A 213 -6.24 -20.82 -12.77
N MET A 214 -6.10 -21.47 -11.60
CA MET A 214 -7.19 -22.18 -10.94
C MET A 214 -8.22 -21.25 -10.31
N ILE A 215 -7.80 -20.13 -9.72
CA ILE A 215 -8.73 -19.10 -9.21
C ILE A 215 -9.65 -18.62 -10.34
N HIS A 216 -9.09 -18.35 -11.51
CA HIS A 216 -9.85 -17.81 -12.65
C HIS A 216 -10.42 -18.88 -13.59
N ARG A 217 -10.36 -20.17 -13.22
CA ARG A 217 -10.79 -21.27 -14.09
C ARG A 217 -12.25 -21.14 -14.54
N LYS A 218 -13.11 -20.59 -13.68
CA LYS A 218 -14.49 -20.21 -14.00
C LYS A 218 -14.61 -18.68 -13.95
N ARG A 219 -14.61 -18.05 -15.12
CA ARG A 219 -14.55 -16.58 -15.26
C ARG A 219 -15.72 -15.86 -14.56
N ASP A 220 -16.89 -16.47 -14.55
CA ASP A 220 -18.12 -15.97 -13.93
C ASP A 220 -18.15 -16.18 -12.41
N LYS A 221 -17.28 -17.05 -11.88
CA LYS A 221 -17.23 -17.38 -10.47
C LYS A 221 -15.78 -17.70 -10.05
N PRO A 222 -14.91 -16.69 -10.00
CA PRO A 222 -13.55 -16.88 -9.50
C PRO A 222 -13.59 -17.31 -8.03
N LEU A 223 -12.63 -18.16 -7.64
CA LEU A 223 -12.49 -18.59 -6.25
C LEU A 223 -11.84 -17.48 -5.42
N SER A 224 -12.24 -17.36 -4.15
CA SER A 224 -11.42 -16.61 -3.20
C SER A 224 -10.15 -17.40 -2.84
N LEU A 225 -9.12 -16.72 -2.32
CA LEU A 225 -7.89 -17.36 -1.88
C LEU A 225 -8.17 -18.50 -0.89
N ASN A 226 -8.99 -18.25 0.13
CA ASN A 226 -9.39 -19.24 1.13
C ASN A 226 -10.11 -20.44 0.49
N GLN A 227 -10.98 -20.21 -0.50
CA GLN A 227 -11.63 -21.31 -1.22
C GLN A 227 -10.61 -22.17 -1.99
N LEU A 228 -9.60 -21.56 -2.59
CA LEU A 228 -8.54 -22.31 -3.27
C LEU A 228 -7.68 -23.10 -2.27
N GLU A 229 -7.33 -22.51 -1.13
CA GLU A 229 -6.56 -23.18 -0.06
C GLU A 229 -7.27 -24.43 0.45
N ILE A 230 -8.59 -24.37 0.66
CA ILE A 230 -9.39 -25.53 1.09
C ILE A 230 -9.34 -26.67 0.06
N LEU A 231 -9.22 -26.38 -1.24
CA LEU A 231 -9.13 -27.40 -2.29
C LEU A 231 -7.76 -28.09 -2.39
N LEU A 232 -6.72 -27.52 -1.76
CA LEU A 232 -5.35 -28.00 -1.81
C LEU A 232 -4.95 -28.85 -0.58
N GLN A 233 -5.85 -28.99 0.39
CA GLN A 233 -5.72 -29.83 1.58
C GLN A 233 -6.23 -31.26 1.31
#